data_AF-A0A4Q8QN09-F1
#
_entry.id   AF-A0A4Q8QN09-F1
#
_cell.length_a   1.000
_cell.length_b   1.000
_cell.length_c   1.000
_cell.angle_alpha   90.00
_cell.angle_beta   90.00
_cell.angle_gamma   90.00
#
_symmetry.space_group_name_H-M   'P 1'
#
loop_
_entity.id
_entity.type
_entity.pdbx_description
1 polymer ?
#
loop_
_entity_poly.entity_id
_entity_poly.type
_entity_poly.pdbx_seq_one_letter_code
_entity_poly.pdbx_strand_id
1 'polypeptide(L)'
;AWLAACAEAYARAAAAASELYADLVRRANRMLAAAPKLRGRDADAMVGILMMEDAQPAGAGKTASDRSTRRLFERLVSLGAVRELTGRPTFRLYGL
;
A
#
# COMPACT_ATOMS: atom_id res chain seq x y z
N ALA A 1 25.16 -7.56 31.19
CA ALA A 1 23.87 -6.84 31.22
C ALA A 1 23.50 -6.24 29.85
N TRP A 2 24.30 -5.33 29.29
CA TRP A 2 23.98 -4.64 28.02
C TRP A 2 23.81 -5.55 26.80
N LEU A 3 24.73 -6.50 26.55
CA LEU A 3 24.65 -7.40 25.40
C LEU A 3 23.37 -8.25 25.39
N ALA A 4 22.95 -8.74 26.57
CA ALA A 4 21.73 -9.52 26.70
C ALA A 4 20.48 -8.66 26.40
N ALA A 5 20.46 -7.40 26.88
CA ALA A 5 19.37 -6.48 26.58
C ALA A 5 19.29 -6.13 25.08
N CYS A 6 20.42 -5.93 24.40
CA CYS A 6 20.45 -5.72 22.96
C CYS A 6 19.95 -6.95 22.19
N ALA A 7 20.38 -8.16 22.57
CA ALA A 7 19.96 -9.40 21.93
C ALA A 7 18.44 -9.61 22.05
N GLU A 8 17.88 -9.35 23.22
CA GLU A 8 16.43 -9.42 23.47
C GLU A 8 15.65 -8.38 22.66
N ALA A 9 16.15 -7.15 22.58
CA ALA A 9 15.56 -6.09 21.76
C ALA A 9 15.55 -6.47 20.27
N TYR A 10 16.66 -7.01 19.74
CA TYR A 10 16.74 -7.47 18.36
C TYR A 10 15.79 -8.65 18.09
N ALA A 11 15.71 -9.62 18.99
CA ALA A 11 14.81 -10.76 18.85
C ALA A 11 13.34 -10.31 18.75
N ARG A 12 12.92 -9.37 19.62
CA ARG A 12 11.58 -8.78 19.57
C ARG A 12 11.32 -7.99 18.29
N ALA A 13 12.29 -7.16 17.88
CA ALA A 13 12.16 -6.37 16.65
C ALA A 13 12.07 -7.28 15.40
N ALA A 14 12.87 -8.34 15.34
CA ALA A 14 12.83 -9.30 14.24
C ALA A 14 11.49 -10.06 14.17
N ALA A 15 10.94 -10.46 15.32
CA ALA A 15 9.62 -11.08 15.39
C ALA A 15 8.53 -10.12 14.89
N ALA A 16 8.51 -8.89 15.39
CA ALA A 16 7.53 -7.88 14.96
C ALA A 16 7.64 -7.54 13.46
N ALA A 17 8.87 -7.42 12.94
CA ALA A 17 9.10 -7.20 11.51
C ALA A 17 8.59 -8.37 10.65
N SER A 18 8.76 -9.61 11.12
CA SER A 18 8.29 -10.81 10.43
C SER A 18 6.76 -10.87 10.36
N GLU A 19 6.07 -10.51 11.46
CA GLU A 19 4.62 -10.42 11.51
C GLU A 19 4.08 -9.33 10.57
N LEU A 20 4.71 -8.15 10.57
CA LEU A 20 4.35 -7.06 9.66
C LEU A 20 4.55 -7.47 8.20
N TYR A 21 5.67 -8.12 7.89
CA TYR A 21 5.94 -8.64 6.54
C TYR A 21 4.87 -9.64 6.10
N ALA A 22 4.47 -10.57 6.96
CA ALA A 22 3.42 -11.54 6.63
C ALA A 22 2.08 -10.85 6.30
N ASP A 23 1.75 -9.74 6.97
CA ASP A 23 0.56 -8.96 6.64
C ASP A 23 0.67 -8.19 5.32
N LEU A 24 1.82 -7.55 5.08
CA LEU A 24 2.11 -6.86 3.82
C LEU A 24 2.09 -7.82 2.63
N VAL A 25 2.62 -9.03 2.76
CA VAL A 25 2.58 -10.05 1.69
C VAL A 25 1.14 -10.39 1.31
N ARG A 26 0.24 -10.57 2.28
CA ARG A 26 -1.17 -10.84 1.98
C ARG A 26 -1.82 -9.68 1.22
N ARG A 27 -1.51 -8.44 1.61
CA ARG A 27 -2.03 -7.24 0.96
C ARG A 27 -1.47 -7.05 -0.44
N ALA A 28 -0.16 -7.23 -0.61
CA ALA A 28 0.53 -7.21 -1.90
C ALA A 28 -0.04 -8.27 -2.87
N ASN A 29 -0.34 -9.47 -2.38
CA ASN A 29 -0.99 -10.49 -3.21
C ASN A 29 -2.38 -10.07 -3.69
N ARG A 30 -3.18 -9.39 -2.85
CA ARG A 30 -4.46 -8.80 -3.28
C ARG A 30 -4.26 -7.71 -4.34
N MET A 31 -3.23 -6.87 -4.18
CA MET A 31 -2.87 -5.86 -5.18
C MET A 31 -2.50 -6.49 -6.52
N LEU A 32 -1.63 -7.50 -6.54
CA LEU A 32 -1.24 -8.22 -7.76
C LEU A 32 -2.44 -8.90 -8.43
N ALA A 33 -3.35 -9.49 -7.66
CA ALA A 33 -4.58 -10.08 -8.20
C ALA A 33 -5.58 -9.02 -8.75
N ALA A 34 -5.50 -7.78 -8.27
CA ALA A 34 -6.31 -6.67 -8.75
C ALA A 34 -5.72 -5.98 -9.98
N ALA A 35 -4.39 -5.95 -10.11
CA ALA A 35 -3.65 -5.28 -11.19
C ALA A 35 -4.23 -5.54 -12.61
N PRO A 36 -4.48 -6.79 -13.07
CA PRO A 36 -5.00 -7.03 -14.41
C PRO A 36 -6.45 -6.54 -14.63
N LYS A 37 -7.16 -6.15 -13.57
CA LYS A 37 -8.54 -5.63 -13.61
C LYS A 37 -8.57 -4.10 -13.69
N LEU A 38 -7.43 -3.45 -13.56
CA LEU A 38 -7.31 -2.00 -13.63
C LEU A 38 -7.26 -1.54 -15.08
N ARG A 39 -7.79 -0.35 -15.32
CA ARG A 39 -7.76 0.32 -16.62
C ARG A 39 -7.30 1.75 -16.39
N GLY A 40 -6.53 2.27 -17.33
CA GLY A 40 -6.03 3.64 -17.28
C GLY A 40 -4.53 3.70 -17.53
N ARG A 41 -4.08 4.83 -18.07
CA ARG A 41 -2.71 5.03 -18.54
C ARG A 41 -1.65 4.86 -17.44
N ASP A 42 -1.97 5.27 -16.22
CA ASP A 42 -1.03 5.24 -15.08
C ASP A 42 -1.29 4.06 -14.13
N ALA A 43 -2.14 3.09 -14.49
CA ALA A 43 -2.52 2.00 -13.60
C ALA A 43 -1.32 1.13 -13.18
N ASP A 44 -0.52 0.67 -14.15
CA ASP A 44 0.65 -0.17 -13.89
C ASP A 44 1.72 0.57 -13.07
N ALA A 45 1.93 1.86 -13.39
CA ALA A 45 2.83 2.71 -12.62
C ALA A 45 2.36 2.85 -11.16
N MET A 46 1.06 3.05 -10.94
CA MET A 46 0.51 3.17 -9.59
C MET A 46 0.61 1.87 -8.79
N VAL A 47 0.39 0.72 -9.44
CA VAL A 47 0.63 -0.59 -8.81
C VAL A 47 2.09 -0.72 -8.39
N GLY A 48 3.04 -0.35 -9.26
CA GLY A 48 4.47 -0.36 -8.93
C GLY A 48 4.82 0.53 -7.74
N ILE A 49 4.27 1.75 -7.67
CA ILE A 49 4.49 2.66 -6.56
C ILE A 49 3.92 2.10 -5.26
N LEU A 50 2.67 1.59 -5.28
CA LEU A 50 2.05 1.01 -4.08
C LEU A 50 2.76 -0.25 -3.58
N MET A 51 3.39 -1.02 -4.47
CA MET A 51 4.22 -2.16 -4.09
C MET A 51 5.54 -1.75 -3.43
N MET A 52 6.02 -0.51 -3.66
CA MET A 52 7.25 0.02 -3.07
C MET A 52 6.99 0.83 -1.80
N GLU A 53 6.00 1.72 -1.82
CA GLU A 53 5.77 2.73 -0.79
C GLU A 53 4.61 2.41 0.15
N ASP A 54 3.91 1.27 -0.06
CA ASP A 54 2.74 0.72 0.68
C ASP A 54 1.54 1.64 0.95
N ALA A 55 1.68 2.94 0.76
CA ALA A 55 0.69 3.99 0.88
C ALA A 55 0.95 5.12 -0.13
N GLN A 56 -0.10 5.62 -0.79
CA GLN A 56 -0.03 6.73 -1.73
C GLN A 56 -1.26 7.66 -1.69
N PRO A 57 -1.08 8.96 -1.96
CA PRO A 57 -2.19 9.86 -2.24
C PRO A 57 -2.79 9.63 -3.63
N ALA A 58 -4.08 9.88 -3.78
CA ALA A 58 -4.77 9.76 -5.07
C ALA A 58 -4.41 10.82 -6.13
N GLY A 59 -3.33 11.58 -5.94
CA GLY A 59 -2.86 12.62 -6.86
C GLY A 59 -1.54 12.32 -7.57
N ALA A 60 -0.88 11.18 -7.29
CA ALA A 60 0.47 10.90 -7.79
C ALA A 60 0.57 10.49 -9.28
N GLY A 61 -0.52 10.59 -10.06
CA GLY A 61 -0.51 10.25 -11.48
C GLY A 61 0.32 11.23 -12.29
N LYS A 62 1.33 10.74 -13.03
CA LYS A 62 2.20 11.60 -13.86
C LYS A 62 1.48 12.16 -15.08
N THR A 63 0.51 11.42 -15.62
CA THR A 63 -0.19 11.80 -16.87
C THR A 63 -1.70 11.69 -16.76
N ALA A 64 -2.21 11.00 -15.75
CA ALA A 64 -3.62 10.89 -15.43
C ALA A 64 -4.17 12.20 -14.84
N SER A 65 -5.38 12.58 -15.24
CA SER A 65 -6.13 13.64 -14.56
C SER A 65 -6.49 13.24 -13.14
N ASP A 66 -6.70 14.22 -12.26
CA ASP A 66 -7.20 13.99 -10.89
C ASP A 66 -8.46 13.11 -10.85
N ARG A 67 -9.39 13.32 -11.79
CA ARG A 67 -10.61 12.51 -11.88
C ARG A 67 -10.30 11.04 -12.18
N SER A 68 -9.37 10.77 -13.10
CA SER A 68 -8.98 9.39 -13.43
C SER A 68 -8.22 8.73 -12.30
N THR A 69 -7.32 9.45 -11.61
CA THR A 69 -6.57 8.91 -10.48
C THR A 69 -7.51 8.60 -9.30
N ARG A 70 -8.47 9.48 -9.01
CA ARG A 70 -9.52 9.20 -8.01
C ARG A 70 -10.34 7.95 -8.33
N ARG A 71 -10.79 7.79 -9.58
CA ARG A 71 -11.52 6.60 -10.03
C ARG A 71 -10.67 5.32 -9.94
N LEU A 72 -9.37 5.43 -10.22
CA LEU A 72 -8.43 4.31 -10.04
C LEU A 72 -8.39 3.85 -8.57
N PHE A 73 -8.24 4.79 -7.63
CA PHE A 73 -8.22 4.46 -6.20
C PHE A 73 -9.58 3.96 -5.69
N GLU A 74 -10.70 4.55 -6.11
CA GLU A 74 -12.04 4.02 -5.83
C GLU A 74 -12.18 2.57 -6.34
N ARG A 75 -11.65 2.29 -7.54
CA ARG A 75 -11.64 0.93 -8.10
C ARG A 75 -10.78 -0.02 -7.27
N LEU A 76 -9.57 0.38 -6.89
CA LEU A 76 -8.69 -0.42 -6.03
C LEU A 76 -9.33 -0.74 -4.68
N VAL A 77 -10.01 0.22 -4.05
CA VAL A 77 -10.77 0.00 -2.81
C VAL A 77 -11.91 -0.99 -3.06
N SER A 78 -12.68 -0.83 -4.15
CA SER A 78 -13.78 -1.76 -4.47
C SER A 78 -13.30 -3.20 -4.73
N LEU A 79 -12.05 -3.36 -5.16
CA LEU A 79 -11.41 -4.67 -5.38
C LEU A 79 -10.74 -5.23 -4.10
N GLY A 80 -10.75 -4.49 -2.99
CA GLY A 80 -10.08 -4.86 -1.75
C GLY A 80 -8.56 -4.86 -1.84
N ALA A 81 -7.99 -4.17 -2.83
CA ALA A 81 -6.55 -4.09 -3.06
C ALA A 81 -5.87 -3.02 -2.19
N VAL A 82 -6.61 -1.97 -1.82
CA VAL A 82 -6.17 -0.90 -0.92
C VAL A 82 -7.29 -0.48 0.01
N ARG A 83 -6.91 0.23 1.07
CA ARG A 83 -7.79 0.81 2.10
C ARG A 83 -7.48 2.28 2.27
N GLU A 84 -8.52 3.07 2.49
CA GLU A 84 -8.40 4.47 2.86
C GLU A 84 -7.86 4.57 4.30
N LEU A 85 -6.86 5.40 4.54
CA LEU A 85 -6.11 5.44 5.81
C LEU A 85 -6.37 6.69 6.65
N THR A 86 -6.87 7.76 6.06
CA THR A 86 -6.94 9.09 6.70
C THR A 86 -8.26 9.38 7.39
N GLY A 87 -9.36 8.72 6.99
CA GLY A 87 -10.70 8.97 7.52
C GLY A 87 -11.28 10.33 7.12
N ARG A 88 -10.69 11.02 6.13
CA ARG A 88 -11.04 12.40 5.76
C ARG A 88 -11.77 12.49 4.41
N PRO A 89 -12.60 13.54 4.20
CA PRO A 89 -13.30 13.71 2.92
C PRO A 89 -12.36 14.08 1.76
N THR A 90 -11.22 14.73 2.04
CA THR A 90 -10.22 15.21 1.06
C THR A 90 -8.79 14.82 1.47
N PHE A 91 -7.84 14.89 0.53
CA PHE A 91 -6.42 14.55 0.73
C PHE A 91 -6.19 13.15 1.31
N ARG A 92 -6.89 12.15 0.75
CA ARG A 92 -6.86 10.76 1.22
C ARG A 92 -5.57 10.06 0.83
N LEU A 93 -5.03 9.30 1.78
CA LEU A 93 -4.03 8.28 1.54
C LEU A 93 -4.69 6.92 1.43
N TYR A 94 -4.22 6.13 0.48
CA TYR A 94 -4.64 4.76 0.28
C TYR A 94 -3.42 3.86 0.43
N GLY A 95 -3.53 2.84 1.26
CA GLY A 95 -2.46 1.87 1.43
C GLY A 95 -2.92 0.45 1.21
N LEU A 96 -1.95 -0.44 1.02
CA LEU A 96 -2.13 -1.88 0.95
C LEU A 96 -2.92 -2.39 2.18
#